data_AF-A0A841KBF7-F1
#
_entry.id   AF-A0A841KBF7-F1
#
_cell.length_a   1.000
_cell.length_b   1.000
_cell.length_c   1.000
_cell.angle_alpha   90.00
_cell.angle_beta   90.00
_cell.angle_gamma   90.00
#
_symmetry.space_group_name_H-M   'P 1'
#
loop_
_entity.id
_entity.type
_entity.pdbx_description
1 polymer ?
#
loop_
_entity_poly.entity_id
_entity_poly.type
_entity_poly.pdbx_seq_one_letter_code
_entity_poly.pdbx_strand_id
1 'polypeptide(L)'
;MRTVTVADLRAIAGGPAPLASKLVGPINTHAASQGITTPLRMAHFLAHMAEETDGFRALVENLNYTSAARIRQVWPLRFRTDAAAKPYVRKPEALAEKVYGRRLGNTAPGDGWRYRGGGAYMLTGRDNYRRFGAAAGIDLEARPELVREPDTAVEVAARYFAARMAAAADRDDLEGTTRALNGGLTNLAARRAYLARAKDVLGVSSPAGPSPAKEAVRASDADIRRLQTMLRDLGYTEVGMLDGKWGSRTRGALLAFKADNGLPASTDLDEATWAALARAAPREVSPERAEARTAPSAAAKAAQAAQLIGGAAAATGAADAALEPAGGLVGALGWLAGAGEAARTVSDALMPVRDLIRAVAGNWPLALALAGVGLFLLGRHIFRDELVSFRRGEWT
;
A
#
# COMPACT_ATOMS: atom_id res chain seq x y z
N MET A 1 -30.91 -9.86 10.51
CA MET A 1 -29.49 -9.73 10.91
C MET A 1 -29.38 -10.11 12.38
N ARG A 2 -28.44 -10.98 12.77
CA ARG A 2 -28.16 -11.24 14.19
C ARG A 2 -27.62 -9.96 14.82
N THR A 3 -28.12 -9.60 16.00
CA THR A 3 -27.62 -8.46 16.77
C THR A 3 -26.21 -8.73 17.29
N VAL A 4 -25.28 -7.82 17.02
CA VAL A 4 -23.92 -7.81 17.57
C VAL A 4 -23.96 -7.38 19.03
N THR A 5 -23.34 -8.16 19.91
CA THR A 5 -23.32 -7.94 21.34
C THR A 5 -21.95 -7.47 21.85
N VAL A 6 -21.89 -7.03 23.11
CA VAL A 6 -20.62 -6.67 23.75
C VAL A 6 -19.68 -7.87 23.86
N ALA A 7 -20.24 -9.06 24.09
CA ALA A 7 -19.48 -10.30 24.13
C ALA A 7 -18.82 -10.60 22.77
N ASP A 8 -19.54 -10.38 21.67
CA ASP A 8 -19.02 -10.56 20.31
C ASP A 8 -17.81 -9.64 20.06
N LEU A 9 -17.92 -8.35 20.38
CA LEU A 9 -16.81 -7.41 20.17
C LEU A 9 -15.58 -7.76 21.02
N ARG A 10 -15.77 -8.24 22.26
CA ARG A 10 -14.66 -8.72 23.12
C ARG A 10 -14.00 -9.98 22.56
N ALA A 11 -14.80 -10.92 22.07
CA ALA A 11 -14.28 -12.13 21.44
C ALA A 11 -13.49 -11.79 20.16
N ILE A 12 -14.00 -10.88 19.32
CA ILE A 12 -13.29 -10.38 18.14
C ILE A 12 -12.01 -9.64 18.52
N ALA A 13 -12.04 -8.83 19.57
CA ALA A 13 -10.85 -8.11 20.04
C ALA A 13 -9.73 -9.05 20.53
N GLY A 14 -10.08 -10.24 21.05
CA GLY A 14 -9.13 -11.14 21.70
C GLY A 14 -8.62 -10.62 23.04
N GLY A 15 -9.36 -9.69 23.67
CA GLY A 15 -8.95 -9.03 24.91
C GLY A 15 -9.90 -7.91 25.34
N PRO A 16 -9.46 -7.03 26.26
CA PRO A 16 -10.27 -5.90 26.72
C PRO A 16 -10.68 -4.98 25.57
N ALA A 17 -11.99 -4.80 25.41
CA ALA A 17 -12.62 -3.92 24.42
C ALA A 17 -13.45 -2.84 25.15
N PRO A 18 -12.83 -1.80 25.70
CA PRO A 18 -13.49 -0.82 26.56
C PRO A 18 -14.56 0.00 25.84
N LEU A 19 -14.50 0.14 24.51
CA LEU A 19 -15.53 0.84 23.74
C LEU A 19 -16.70 -0.05 23.33
N ALA A 20 -16.65 -1.37 23.59
CA ALA A 20 -17.66 -2.30 23.09
C ALA A 20 -19.10 -1.90 23.46
N SER A 21 -19.36 -1.51 24.71
CA SER A 21 -20.70 -1.09 25.15
C SER A 21 -21.20 0.18 24.45
N LYS A 22 -20.30 1.07 24.04
CA LYS A 22 -20.64 2.29 23.31
C LYS A 22 -20.80 2.06 21.81
N LEU A 23 -20.20 1.01 21.26
CA LEU A 23 -20.18 0.73 19.83
C LEU A 23 -21.29 -0.22 19.38
N VAL A 24 -21.76 -1.14 20.22
CA VAL A 24 -22.77 -2.15 19.80
C VAL A 24 -24.08 -1.54 19.30
N GLY A 25 -24.58 -0.46 19.93
CA GLY A 25 -25.78 0.25 19.48
C GLY A 25 -25.58 0.82 18.06
N PRO A 26 -24.61 1.74 17.88
CA PRO A 26 -24.27 2.29 16.57
C PRO A 26 -23.97 1.24 15.50
N ILE A 27 -23.25 0.16 15.83
CA ILE A 27 -22.94 -0.93 14.89
C ILE A 27 -24.24 -1.56 14.39
N ASN A 28 -25.13 -1.97 15.28
CA ASN A 28 -26.36 -2.64 14.86
C ASN A 28 -27.27 -1.70 14.04
N THR A 29 -27.34 -0.42 14.40
CA THR A 29 -28.14 0.58 13.68
C THR A 29 -27.58 0.89 12.30
N HIS A 30 -26.32 1.32 12.22
CA HIS A 30 -25.73 1.84 10.98
C HIS A 30 -25.33 0.71 10.02
N ALA A 31 -24.90 -0.45 10.51
CA ALA A 31 -24.64 -1.59 9.64
C ALA A 31 -25.92 -2.06 8.94
N ALA A 32 -27.04 -2.15 9.68
CA ALA A 32 -28.32 -2.53 9.11
C ALA A 32 -28.82 -1.51 8.07
N SER A 33 -28.74 -0.21 8.37
CA SER A 33 -29.18 0.85 7.45
C SER A 33 -28.38 0.90 6.14
N GLN A 34 -27.12 0.43 6.17
CA GLN A 34 -26.23 0.37 5.01
C GLN A 34 -26.20 -1.01 4.32
N GLY A 35 -27.10 -1.94 4.69
CA GLY A 35 -27.17 -3.25 4.04
C GLY A 35 -26.00 -4.19 4.39
N ILE A 36 -25.28 -3.94 5.49
CA ILE A 36 -24.24 -4.80 6.06
C ILE A 36 -24.94 -5.86 6.93
N THR A 37 -25.84 -6.65 6.31
CA THR A 37 -26.78 -7.52 7.02
C THR A 37 -26.43 -9.00 6.97
N THR A 38 -25.51 -9.40 6.07
CA THR A 38 -25.00 -10.77 6.00
C THR A 38 -23.92 -11.00 7.07
N PRO A 39 -23.83 -12.20 7.66
CA PRO A 39 -22.78 -12.52 8.62
C PRO A 39 -21.36 -12.25 8.08
N LEU A 40 -21.13 -12.55 6.79
CA LEU A 40 -19.84 -12.34 6.13
C LEU A 40 -19.49 -10.84 5.99
N ARG A 41 -20.44 -10.00 5.54
CA ARG A 41 -20.20 -8.55 5.47
C ARG A 41 -19.93 -7.97 6.85
N MET A 42 -20.72 -8.36 7.85
CA MET A 42 -20.51 -7.93 9.23
C MET A 42 -19.15 -8.37 9.76
N ALA A 43 -18.69 -9.59 9.43
CA ALA A 43 -17.37 -10.08 9.84
C ALA A 43 -16.24 -9.22 9.27
N HIS A 44 -16.29 -8.89 7.97
CA HIS A 44 -15.33 -7.97 7.34
C HIS A 44 -15.40 -6.57 7.94
N PHE A 45 -16.61 -6.03 8.11
CA PHE A 45 -16.83 -4.71 8.68
C PHE A 45 -16.20 -4.58 10.08
N LEU A 46 -16.50 -5.53 10.98
CA LEU A 46 -15.97 -5.55 12.34
C LEU A 46 -14.47 -5.84 12.39
N ALA A 47 -13.95 -6.67 11.48
CA ALA A 47 -12.52 -6.98 11.44
C ALA A 47 -11.67 -5.75 11.12
N HIS A 48 -12.11 -4.94 10.16
CA HIS A 48 -11.45 -3.68 9.87
C HIS A 48 -11.57 -2.70 11.03
N MET A 49 -12.76 -2.57 11.65
CA MET A 49 -12.91 -1.68 12.81
C MET A 49 -12.02 -2.09 13.98
N ALA A 50 -11.92 -3.40 14.26
CA ALA A 50 -11.08 -3.92 15.32
C ALA A 50 -9.60 -3.60 15.06
N GLU A 51 -9.11 -3.78 13.83
CA GLU A 51 -7.73 -3.42 13.47
C GLU A 51 -7.47 -1.92 13.69
N GLU A 52 -8.32 -1.05 13.18
CA GLU A 52 -8.09 0.40 13.23
C GLU A 52 -8.19 0.96 14.65
N THR A 53 -8.97 0.32 15.52
CA THR A 53 -9.23 0.80 16.89
C THR A 53 -8.45 0.06 17.97
N ASP A 54 -7.46 -0.76 17.59
CA ASP A 54 -6.69 -1.63 18.49
C ASP A 54 -7.61 -2.53 19.34
N GLY A 55 -8.51 -3.25 18.68
CA GLY A 55 -9.51 -4.10 19.33
C GLY A 55 -10.59 -3.33 20.09
N PHE A 56 -11.09 -2.24 19.51
CA PHE A 56 -12.12 -1.38 20.11
C PHE A 56 -11.66 -0.69 21.41
N ARG A 57 -10.39 -0.27 21.46
CA ARG A 57 -9.80 0.44 22.60
C ARG A 57 -9.95 1.95 22.49
N ALA A 58 -9.74 2.51 21.31
CA ALA A 58 -9.77 3.95 21.10
C ALA A 58 -10.32 4.30 19.73
N LEU A 59 -11.12 5.38 19.67
CA LEU A 59 -11.54 6.02 18.42
C LEU A 59 -10.69 7.23 18.09
N VAL A 60 -9.76 7.64 18.96
CA VAL A 60 -8.96 8.84 18.75
C VAL A 60 -7.55 8.58 19.24
N GLU A 61 -6.56 8.95 18.43
CA GLU A 61 -5.19 8.96 18.91
C GLU A 61 -4.98 10.11 19.92
N ASN A 62 -4.30 9.81 21.03
CA ASN A 62 -4.01 10.82 22.06
C ASN A 62 -2.68 11.55 21.83
N LEU A 63 -1.75 10.94 21.08
CA LEU A 63 -0.40 11.43 20.81
C LEU A 63 0.42 11.83 22.06
N ASN A 64 0.05 11.34 23.23
CA ASN A 64 0.67 11.73 24.50
C ASN A 64 1.77 10.73 24.91
N TYR A 65 2.94 10.86 24.29
CA TYR A 65 4.09 10.00 24.57
C TYR A 65 4.93 10.52 25.74
N THR A 66 5.30 9.63 26.67
CA THR A 66 6.07 9.98 27.87
C THR A 66 7.58 9.93 27.70
N SER A 67 8.09 9.39 26.57
CA SER A 67 9.52 9.32 26.29
C SER A 67 9.85 9.61 24.83
N ALA A 68 10.99 10.27 24.61
CA ALA A 68 11.51 10.57 23.28
C ALA A 68 11.85 9.29 22.50
N ALA A 69 12.40 8.29 23.20
CA ALA A 69 12.69 6.96 22.63
C ALA A 69 11.44 6.31 22.03
N ARG A 70 10.28 6.38 22.70
CA ARG A 70 9.04 5.83 22.17
C ARG A 70 8.52 6.61 20.96
N ILE A 71 8.58 7.95 21.00
CA ILE A 71 8.23 8.79 19.84
C ILE A 71 9.09 8.40 18.62
N ARG A 72 10.40 8.24 18.82
CA ARG A 72 11.33 7.79 17.76
C ARG A 72 11.02 6.38 17.25
N GLN A 73 10.62 5.47 18.14
CA GLN A 73 10.24 4.12 17.73
C GLN A 73 9.01 4.13 16.80
N VAL A 74 8.04 5.01 17.06
CA VAL A 74 6.83 5.14 16.24
C VAL A 74 7.12 5.88 14.93
N TRP A 75 7.97 6.91 14.93
CA TRP A 75 8.34 7.68 13.74
C TRP A 75 9.85 7.82 13.53
N PRO A 76 10.56 6.73 13.22
CA PRO A 76 12.03 6.73 13.14
C PRO A 76 12.58 7.64 12.03
N LEU A 77 11.82 7.80 10.95
CA LEU A 77 12.18 8.69 9.84
C LEU A 77 11.92 10.17 10.14
N ARG A 78 11.06 10.49 11.12
CA ARG A 78 10.76 11.88 11.54
C ARG A 78 11.68 12.33 12.66
N PHE A 79 12.08 11.41 13.52
CA PHE A 79 12.93 11.65 14.67
C PHE A 79 14.13 10.71 14.63
N ARG A 80 15.22 11.13 13.99
CA ARG A 80 16.43 10.29 13.88
C ARG A 80 17.14 10.12 15.23
N THR A 81 16.92 11.04 16.16
CA THR A 81 17.53 11.04 17.50
C THR A 81 16.50 11.35 18.58
N ASP A 82 16.75 10.88 19.79
CA ASP A 82 15.93 11.22 20.96
C ASP A 82 15.94 12.73 21.25
N ALA A 83 17.06 13.41 20.98
CA ALA A 83 17.16 14.86 21.09
C ALA A 83 16.14 15.59 20.19
N ALA A 84 15.91 15.09 18.96
CA ALA A 84 14.91 15.66 18.05
C ALA A 84 13.46 15.39 18.50
N ALA A 85 13.21 14.29 19.22
CA ALA A 85 11.89 13.93 19.73
C ALA A 85 11.57 14.56 21.10
N LYS A 86 12.59 14.86 21.91
CA LYS A 86 12.46 15.39 23.29
C LYS A 86 11.53 16.61 23.39
N PRO A 87 11.52 17.58 22.46
CA PRO A 87 10.61 18.73 22.54
C PRO A 87 9.12 18.36 22.49
N TYR A 88 8.78 17.17 21.99
CA TYR A 88 7.40 16.71 21.75
C TYR A 88 6.86 15.74 22.83
N VAL A 89 7.70 15.38 23.82
CA VAL A 89 7.29 14.54 24.95
C VAL A 89 6.22 15.25 25.77
N ARG A 90 5.09 14.58 26.01
CA ARG A 90 3.90 15.13 26.67
C ARG A 90 3.35 16.42 26.03
N LYS A 91 3.58 16.61 24.72
CA LYS A 91 3.05 17.75 23.95
C LYS A 91 2.30 17.26 22.71
N PRO A 92 1.10 16.67 22.89
CA PRO A 92 0.41 15.95 21.82
C PRO A 92 0.06 16.83 20.61
N GLU A 93 -0.35 18.08 20.81
CA GLU A 93 -0.68 18.98 19.70
C GLU A 93 0.55 19.35 18.87
N ALA A 94 1.65 19.67 19.55
CA ALA A 94 2.93 19.96 18.90
C ALA A 94 3.47 18.74 18.16
N LEU A 95 3.30 17.54 18.72
CA LEU A 95 3.69 16.29 18.07
C LEU A 95 2.83 16.03 16.82
N ALA A 96 1.51 16.21 16.93
CA ALA A 96 0.59 16.06 15.81
C ALA A 96 0.94 17.01 14.65
N GLU A 97 1.24 18.27 14.96
CA GLU A 97 1.67 19.25 13.97
C GLU A 97 3.01 18.85 13.33
N LYS A 98 3.96 18.32 14.11
CA LYS A 98 5.24 17.83 13.57
C LYS A 98 5.09 16.64 12.63
N VAL A 99 4.20 15.71 12.96
CA VAL A 99 4.05 14.44 12.22
C VAL A 99 3.14 14.62 11.01
N TYR A 100 2.03 15.33 11.16
CA TYR A 100 0.95 15.43 10.16
C TYR A 100 0.80 16.81 9.53
N GLY A 101 1.38 17.87 10.10
CA GLY A 101 1.32 19.22 9.52
C GLY A 101 1.89 19.26 8.11
N ARG A 102 1.25 20.03 7.23
CA ARG A 102 1.61 20.17 5.80
C ARG A 102 1.60 18.86 4.99
N ARG A 103 0.85 17.84 5.44
CA ARG A 103 0.74 16.50 4.83
C ARG A 103 -0.71 16.07 4.82
N LEU A 104 -1.06 15.10 3.96
CA LEU A 104 -2.40 14.48 3.97
C LEU A 104 -3.54 15.51 3.82
N GLY A 105 -3.30 16.55 3.01
CA GLY A 105 -4.22 17.67 2.82
C GLY A 105 -4.14 18.78 3.86
N ASN A 106 -3.41 18.58 4.97
CA ASN A 106 -3.23 19.61 5.98
C ASN A 106 -2.43 20.79 5.41
N THR A 107 -2.95 22.01 5.53
CA THR A 107 -2.32 23.23 4.97
C THR A 107 -2.25 24.36 5.98
N ALA A 108 -3.19 24.45 6.92
CA ALA A 108 -3.22 25.49 7.93
C ALA A 108 -2.46 25.07 9.21
N PRO A 109 -1.86 26.01 9.96
CA PRO A 109 -1.33 25.73 11.28
C PRO A 109 -2.39 25.10 12.19
N GLY A 110 -2.02 24.02 12.90
CA GLY A 110 -2.92 23.30 13.79
C GLY A 110 -3.72 22.18 13.10
N ASP A 111 -3.67 22.08 11.77
CA ASP A 111 -4.32 21.00 11.04
C ASP A 111 -3.81 19.62 11.47
N GLY A 112 -2.54 19.51 11.84
CA GLY A 112 -1.98 18.24 12.31
C GLY A 112 -2.71 17.70 13.54
N TRP A 113 -3.11 18.57 14.47
CA TRP A 113 -3.91 18.20 15.64
C TRP A 113 -5.41 18.09 15.33
N ARG A 114 -5.92 19.02 14.53
CA ARG A 114 -7.34 19.12 14.16
C ARG A 114 -7.81 17.85 13.43
N TYR A 115 -7.00 17.34 12.49
CA TYR A 115 -7.28 16.15 11.68
C TYR A 115 -6.42 14.94 12.05
N ARG A 116 -6.04 14.80 13.32
CA ARG A 116 -5.38 13.59 13.84
C ARG A 116 -6.30 12.37 13.75
N GLY A 117 -5.70 11.18 13.79
CA GLY A 117 -6.32 9.85 13.84
C GLY A 117 -7.62 9.81 14.63
N GLY A 118 -8.72 9.51 13.93
CA GLY A 118 -10.06 9.52 14.49
C GLY A 118 -11.02 8.54 13.82
N GLY A 119 -11.99 8.03 14.59
CA GLY A 119 -13.09 7.21 14.12
C GLY A 119 -12.81 5.71 14.04
N ALA A 120 -13.84 4.97 13.64
CA ALA A 120 -13.82 3.52 13.61
C ALA A 120 -12.88 2.95 12.53
N TYR A 121 -12.48 3.77 11.55
CA TYR A 121 -11.51 3.45 10.52
C TYR A 121 -10.24 4.35 10.54
N MET A 122 -9.94 4.98 11.68
CA MET A 122 -8.74 5.81 11.91
C MET A 122 -8.35 6.77 10.77
N LEU A 123 -9.24 7.72 10.51
CA LEU A 123 -9.00 8.79 9.55
C LEU A 123 -7.87 9.70 10.05
N THR A 124 -6.88 9.97 9.19
CA THR A 124 -5.77 10.89 9.51
C THR A 124 -5.53 11.86 8.36
N GLY A 125 -5.51 13.16 8.65
CA GLY A 125 -5.31 14.24 7.69
C GLY A 125 -6.58 14.75 7.02
N ARG A 126 -6.62 16.05 6.71
CA ARG A 126 -7.76 16.76 6.12
C ARG A 126 -8.34 16.06 4.88
N ASP A 127 -7.50 15.53 3.99
CA ASP A 127 -7.96 14.86 2.77
C ASP A 127 -8.79 13.61 3.07
N ASN A 128 -8.40 12.84 4.10
CA ASN A 128 -9.15 11.65 4.52
C ASN A 128 -10.47 12.05 5.18
N TYR A 129 -10.46 13.08 6.03
CA TYR A 129 -11.69 13.63 6.60
C TYR A 129 -12.67 14.09 5.52
N ARG A 130 -12.21 14.83 4.51
CA ARG A 130 -13.02 15.23 3.34
C ARG A 130 -13.55 14.01 2.58
N ARG A 131 -12.69 13.05 2.24
CA ARG A 131 -13.04 11.86 1.45
C ARG A 131 -14.08 10.98 2.15
N PHE A 132 -13.87 10.65 3.42
CA PHE A 132 -14.78 9.80 4.19
C PHE A 132 -16.05 10.56 4.56
N GLY A 133 -15.94 11.85 4.87
CA GLY A 133 -17.09 12.72 5.08
C GLY A 133 -18.01 12.79 3.86
N ALA A 134 -17.44 12.97 2.67
CA ALA A 134 -18.20 12.95 1.42
C ALA A 134 -18.89 11.60 1.17
N ALA A 135 -18.19 10.48 1.41
CA ALA A 135 -18.79 9.15 1.31
C ALA A 135 -19.93 8.94 2.33
N ALA A 136 -19.84 9.59 3.48
CA ALA A 136 -20.83 9.53 4.53
C ALA A 136 -21.92 10.60 4.40
N GLY A 137 -21.82 11.58 3.51
CA GLY A 137 -22.70 12.76 3.50
C GLY A 137 -22.61 13.61 4.78
N ILE A 138 -21.47 13.57 5.49
CA ILE A 138 -21.22 14.31 6.73
C ILE A 138 -20.01 15.20 6.50
N ASP A 139 -20.14 16.50 6.73
CA ASP A 139 -19.02 17.44 6.57
C ASP A 139 -18.01 17.33 7.71
N LEU A 140 -17.17 16.29 7.63
CA LEU A 140 -16.08 16.02 8.56
C LEU A 140 -14.87 16.95 8.34
N GLU A 141 -14.78 17.64 7.20
CA GLU A 141 -13.72 18.63 7.04
C GLU A 141 -14.00 19.87 7.91
N ALA A 142 -15.26 20.35 7.89
CA ALA A 142 -15.67 21.45 8.77
C ALA A 142 -15.79 21.00 10.23
N ARG A 143 -16.22 19.76 10.49
CA ARG A 143 -16.51 19.22 11.83
C ARG A 143 -15.78 17.89 12.12
N PRO A 144 -14.44 17.88 12.18
CA PRO A 144 -13.65 16.66 12.36
C PRO A 144 -13.82 16.00 13.73
N GLU A 145 -14.29 16.74 14.74
CA GLU A 145 -14.63 16.20 16.05
C GLU A 145 -15.76 15.17 16.01
N LEU A 146 -16.69 15.26 15.05
CA LEU A 146 -17.83 14.35 14.98
C LEU A 146 -17.41 12.89 14.82
N VAL A 147 -16.39 12.61 14.01
CA VAL A 147 -15.93 11.23 13.79
C VAL A 147 -15.30 10.58 15.03
N ARG A 148 -15.10 11.34 16.11
CA ARG A 148 -14.57 10.86 17.39
C ARG A 148 -15.67 10.31 18.31
N GLU A 149 -16.92 10.67 18.02
CA GLU A 149 -18.08 10.17 18.75
C GLU A 149 -18.47 8.77 18.24
N PRO A 150 -18.79 7.81 19.14
CA PRO A 150 -19.07 6.43 18.73
C PRO A 150 -20.12 6.27 17.65
N ASP A 151 -21.20 7.07 17.70
CA ASP A 151 -22.29 6.97 16.73
C ASP A 151 -21.83 7.38 15.32
N THR A 152 -21.35 8.62 15.16
CA THR A 152 -20.87 9.12 13.88
C THR A 152 -19.64 8.35 13.37
N ALA A 153 -18.74 7.89 14.25
CA ALA A 153 -17.61 7.07 13.89
C ALA A 153 -18.04 5.80 13.13
N VAL A 154 -19.08 5.13 13.64
CA VAL A 154 -19.61 3.91 13.06
C VAL A 154 -20.46 4.20 11.82
N GLU A 155 -21.25 5.28 11.82
CA GLU A 155 -22.01 5.71 10.64
C GLU A 155 -21.09 5.94 9.44
N VAL A 156 -20.02 6.71 9.63
CA VAL A 156 -19.03 7.01 8.58
C VAL A 156 -18.37 5.73 8.07
N ALA A 157 -17.98 4.84 8.98
CA ALA A 157 -17.38 3.55 8.60
C ALA A 157 -18.36 2.66 7.83
N ALA A 158 -19.62 2.56 8.26
CA ALA A 158 -20.64 1.73 7.61
C ALA A 158 -20.96 2.23 6.20
N ARG A 159 -21.16 3.55 6.03
CA ARG A 159 -21.40 4.17 4.71
C ARG A 159 -20.20 3.96 3.79
N TYR A 160 -18.98 4.15 4.29
CA TYR A 160 -17.77 3.90 3.50
C TYR A 160 -17.63 2.43 3.09
N PHE A 161 -17.87 1.50 4.02
CA PHE A 161 -17.81 0.06 3.77
C PHE A 161 -18.81 -0.34 2.69
N ALA A 162 -20.07 0.09 2.81
CA ALA A 162 -21.10 -0.20 1.82
C ALA A 162 -20.72 0.32 0.42
N ALA A 163 -20.18 1.54 0.35
CA ALA A 163 -19.83 2.18 -0.91
C ALA A 163 -18.56 1.60 -1.58
N ARG A 164 -17.58 1.11 -0.80
CA ARG A 164 -16.23 0.80 -1.32
C ARG A 164 -15.71 -0.61 -1.05
N MET A 165 -16.30 -1.33 -0.10
CA MET A 165 -15.74 -2.59 0.42
C MET A 165 -16.72 -3.77 0.32
N ALA A 166 -18.03 -3.51 0.31
CA ALA A 166 -19.06 -4.55 0.33
C ALA A 166 -18.89 -5.61 -0.78
N ALA A 167 -18.59 -5.19 -2.02
CA ALA A 167 -18.41 -6.12 -3.14
C ALA A 167 -17.18 -7.05 -2.97
N ALA A 168 -16.12 -6.58 -2.32
CA ALA A 168 -14.97 -7.44 -1.99
C ALA A 168 -15.31 -8.36 -0.81
N ALA A 169 -15.99 -7.84 0.21
CA ALA A 169 -16.44 -8.63 1.35
C ALA A 169 -17.40 -9.77 0.94
N ASP A 170 -18.27 -9.55 -0.05
CA ASP A 170 -19.18 -10.57 -0.59
C ASP A 170 -18.44 -11.75 -1.23
N ARG A 171 -17.23 -11.51 -1.74
CA ARG A 171 -16.32 -12.54 -2.27
C ARG A 171 -15.35 -13.08 -1.22
N ASP A 172 -15.53 -12.67 0.04
CA ASP A 172 -14.59 -12.94 1.14
C ASP A 172 -13.15 -12.46 0.88
N ASP A 173 -12.99 -11.43 0.05
CA ASP A 173 -11.71 -10.89 -0.40
C ASP A 173 -11.15 -9.85 0.57
N LEU A 174 -10.42 -10.34 1.58
CA LEU A 174 -9.77 -9.49 2.58
C LEU A 174 -8.68 -8.56 1.97
N GLU A 175 -7.99 -8.99 0.91
CA GLU A 175 -7.00 -8.13 0.27
C GLU A 175 -7.69 -6.96 -0.44
N GLY A 176 -8.80 -7.21 -1.12
CA GLY A 176 -9.63 -6.21 -1.77
C GLY A 176 -10.18 -5.19 -0.78
N THR A 177 -10.77 -5.63 0.33
CA THR A 177 -11.26 -4.72 1.38
C THR A 177 -10.11 -3.91 2.02
N THR A 178 -8.96 -4.53 2.26
CA THR A 178 -7.78 -3.85 2.83
C THR A 178 -7.24 -2.77 1.88
N ARG A 179 -7.14 -3.05 0.58
CA ARG A 179 -6.73 -2.04 -0.43
C ARG A 179 -7.74 -0.91 -0.54
N ALA A 180 -9.03 -1.21 -0.50
CA ALA A 180 -10.09 -0.21 -0.57
C ALA A 180 -10.03 0.77 0.62
N LEU A 181 -9.67 0.28 1.81
CA LEU A 181 -9.54 1.11 3.00
C LEU A 181 -8.21 1.90 3.04
N ASN A 182 -7.08 1.20 2.88
CA ASN A 182 -5.74 1.76 3.14
C ASN A 182 -4.96 2.18 1.89
N GLY A 183 -5.45 1.89 0.69
CA GLY A 183 -4.70 2.07 -0.56
C GLY A 183 -3.57 1.05 -0.76
N GLY A 184 -3.44 0.06 0.12
CA GLY A 184 -2.39 -0.97 0.11
C GLY A 184 -2.76 -2.15 1.01
N LEU A 185 -1.78 -2.97 1.40
CA LEU A 185 -1.98 -4.17 2.24
C LEU A 185 -1.45 -4.03 3.67
N THR A 186 -1.34 -2.80 4.16
CA THR A 186 -0.87 -2.52 5.53
C THR A 186 -1.72 -3.29 6.56
N ASN A 187 -1.02 -3.99 7.46
CA ASN A 187 -1.58 -4.81 8.54
C ASN A 187 -2.47 -5.99 8.12
N LEU A 188 -2.33 -6.49 6.88
CA LEU A 188 -3.15 -7.60 6.36
C LEU A 188 -3.21 -8.83 7.29
N ALA A 189 -2.09 -9.20 7.92
CA ALA A 189 -2.04 -10.35 8.83
C ALA A 189 -2.90 -10.15 10.08
N ALA A 190 -2.86 -8.96 10.70
CA ALA A 190 -3.65 -8.64 11.87
C ALA A 190 -5.15 -8.58 11.52
N ARG A 191 -5.50 -7.95 10.38
CA ARG A 191 -6.86 -7.96 9.84
C ARG A 191 -7.38 -9.37 9.57
N ARG A 192 -6.54 -10.29 9.09
CA ARG A 192 -6.89 -11.70 8.88
C ARG A 192 -7.24 -12.38 10.19
N ALA A 193 -6.47 -12.13 11.25
CA ALA A 193 -6.75 -12.67 12.57
C ALA A 193 -8.08 -12.13 13.14
N TYR A 194 -8.35 -10.83 12.99
CA TYR A 194 -9.64 -10.25 13.38
C TYR A 194 -10.80 -10.82 12.57
N LEU A 195 -10.63 -11.00 11.26
CA LEU A 195 -11.65 -11.58 10.38
C LEU A 195 -11.96 -13.03 10.75
N ALA A 196 -10.94 -13.85 11.05
CA ALA A 196 -11.15 -15.22 11.49
C ALA A 196 -12.00 -15.28 12.76
N ARG A 197 -11.67 -14.47 13.78
CA ARG A 197 -12.47 -14.38 15.02
C ARG A 197 -13.88 -13.85 14.75
N ALA A 198 -14.03 -12.85 13.88
CA ALA A 198 -15.34 -12.31 13.54
C ALA A 198 -16.23 -13.32 12.82
N LYS A 199 -15.66 -14.13 11.92
CA LYS A 199 -16.38 -15.21 11.24
C LYS A 199 -16.83 -16.30 12.22
N ASP A 200 -15.95 -16.73 13.11
CA ASP A 200 -16.25 -17.71 14.16
C ASP A 200 -17.39 -17.22 15.05
N VAL A 201 -17.23 -16.01 15.62
CA VAL A 201 -18.23 -15.38 16.48
C VAL A 201 -19.58 -15.21 15.78
N LEU A 202 -19.59 -14.85 14.49
CA LEU A 202 -20.81 -14.59 13.73
C LEU A 202 -21.40 -15.84 13.05
N GLY A 203 -20.79 -17.02 13.24
CA GLY A 203 -21.27 -18.27 12.63
C GLY A 203 -21.19 -18.25 11.11
N VAL A 204 -20.20 -17.56 10.54
CA VAL A 204 -19.93 -17.61 9.10
C VAL A 204 -19.30 -18.96 8.79
N SER A 205 -20.11 -19.91 8.35
CA SER A 205 -19.63 -21.13 7.73
C SER A 205 -18.77 -20.73 6.56
N SER A 206 -17.45 -20.94 6.65
CA SER A 206 -16.63 -20.88 5.46
C SER A 206 -17.22 -21.90 4.47
N PRO A 207 -17.40 -21.59 3.18
CA PRO A 207 -17.50 -22.68 2.20
C PRO A 207 -16.30 -23.59 2.49
N ALA A 208 -16.48 -24.91 2.42
CA ALA A 208 -15.43 -25.88 2.69
C ALA A 208 -14.26 -25.74 1.68
N GLY A 209 -13.50 -24.66 1.80
CA GLY A 209 -12.06 -24.66 1.67
C GLY A 209 -11.49 -25.19 2.99
N PRO A 210 -10.27 -25.70 2.97
CA PRO A 210 -9.78 -26.62 4.00
C PRO A 210 -9.97 -26.03 5.40
N SER A 211 -10.69 -26.80 6.24
CA SER A 211 -10.69 -26.74 7.71
C SER A 211 -9.27 -26.55 8.22
N PRO A 212 -9.02 -25.86 9.35
CA PRO A 212 -7.72 -25.29 9.67
C PRO A 212 -6.67 -26.40 9.72
N ALA A 213 -5.95 -26.56 8.61
CA ALA A 213 -4.71 -27.30 8.61
C ALA A 213 -3.85 -26.58 9.63
N LYS A 214 -3.49 -27.32 10.68
CA LYS A 214 -2.42 -27.06 11.64
C LYS A 214 -1.64 -25.80 11.24
N GLU A 215 -1.83 -24.75 12.02
CA GLU A 215 -0.93 -23.61 12.18
C GLU A 215 0.25 -23.72 11.20
N ALA A 216 0.08 -23.17 9.98
CA ALA A 216 1.11 -23.23 8.97
C ALA A 216 2.35 -22.62 9.61
N VAL A 217 3.30 -23.49 9.97
CA VAL A 217 4.60 -23.09 10.48
C VAL A 217 5.09 -22.08 9.45
N ARG A 218 5.21 -20.83 9.87
CA ARG A 218 5.69 -19.77 8.99
C ARG A 218 7.02 -20.27 8.41
N ALA A 219 7.03 -20.52 7.10
CA ALA A 219 8.19 -21.05 6.40
C ALA A 219 9.42 -20.24 6.82
N SER A 220 10.43 -20.92 7.34
CA SER A 220 11.65 -20.29 7.81
C SER A 220 12.36 -19.61 6.63
N ASP A 221 13.28 -18.69 6.90
CA ASP A 221 14.12 -18.11 5.84
C ASP A 221 14.87 -19.18 5.04
N ALA A 222 15.15 -20.34 5.66
CA ALA A 222 15.73 -21.50 5.00
C ALA A 222 14.73 -22.18 4.04
N ASP A 223 13.47 -22.32 4.44
CA ASP A 223 12.41 -22.85 3.57
C ASP A 223 12.13 -21.91 2.40
N ILE A 224 12.16 -20.59 2.62
CA ILE A 224 12.00 -19.61 1.55
C ILE A 224 13.18 -19.67 0.58
N ARG A 225 14.42 -19.79 1.06
CA ARG A 225 15.59 -20.00 0.17
C ARG A 225 15.46 -21.29 -0.62
N ARG A 226 15.02 -22.37 0.02
CA ARG A 226 14.77 -23.66 -0.63
C ARG A 226 13.75 -23.51 -1.74
N LEU A 227 12.60 -22.88 -1.46
CA LEU A 227 11.56 -22.60 -2.45
C LEU A 227 12.13 -21.78 -3.62
N GLN A 228 12.82 -20.68 -3.33
CA GLN A 228 13.37 -19.80 -4.36
C GLN A 228 14.35 -20.54 -5.28
N THR A 229 15.14 -21.44 -4.70
CA THR A 229 16.09 -22.29 -5.44
C THR A 229 15.35 -23.25 -6.36
N MET A 230 14.39 -24.01 -5.81
CA MET A 230 13.59 -24.97 -6.59
C MET A 230 12.84 -24.29 -7.74
N LEU A 231 12.20 -23.14 -7.49
CA LEU A 231 11.50 -22.38 -8.53
C LEU A 231 12.46 -21.92 -9.64
N ARG A 232 13.66 -21.47 -9.29
CA ARG A 232 14.66 -21.07 -10.28
C ARG A 232 15.12 -22.26 -11.12
N ASP A 233 15.42 -23.39 -10.49
CA ASP A 233 15.89 -24.60 -11.17
C ASP A 233 14.80 -25.17 -12.12
N LEU A 234 13.54 -24.95 -11.76
CA LEU A 234 12.38 -25.27 -12.60
C LEU A 234 12.08 -24.22 -13.70
N GLY A 235 12.91 -23.19 -13.86
CA GLY A 235 12.80 -22.20 -14.94
C GLY A 235 11.98 -20.94 -14.62
N TYR A 236 11.52 -20.75 -13.38
CA TYR A 236 10.80 -19.55 -12.93
C TYR A 236 11.79 -18.47 -12.48
N THR A 237 12.56 -17.93 -13.43
CA THR A 237 13.64 -16.96 -13.18
C THR A 237 13.16 -15.63 -12.59
N GLU A 238 11.87 -15.31 -12.73
CA GLU A 238 11.22 -14.14 -12.13
C GLU A 238 11.21 -14.14 -10.59
N VAL A 239 11.55 -15.29 -9.97
CA VAL A 239 11.70 -15.45 -8.51
C VAL A 239 12.72 -14.47 -7.91
N GLY A 240 13.65 -13.96 -8.71
CA GLY A 240 14.63 -12.96 -8.27
C GLY A 240 15.74 -13.58 -7.41
N MET A 241 16.30 -12.82 -6.47
CA MET A 241 17.43 -13.25 -5.62
C MET A 241 17.06 -14.39 -4.65
N LEU A 242 17.98 -15.33 -4.41
CA LEU A 242 17.82 -16.44 -3.43
C LEU A 242 18.15 -15.98 -2.01
N ASP A 243 17.54 -14.89 -1.58
CA ASP A 243 17.88 -14.22 -0.32
C ASP A 243 17.09 -14.75 0.89
N GLY A 244 16.13 -15.64 0.68
CA GLY A 244 15.23 -16.15 1.72
C GLY A 244 14.15 -15.20 2.13
N LYS A 245 13.94 -14.11 1.38
CA LYS A 245 12.91 -13.13 1.70
C LYS A 245 11.64 -13.42 0.93
N TRP A 246 10.52 -13.37 1.65
CA TRP A 246 9.19 -13.47 1.07
C TRP A 246 8.79 -12.14 0.42
N GLY A 247 9.05 -12.01 -0.88
CA GLY A 247 8.76 -10.81 -1.68
C GLY A 247 7.76 -11.03 -2.81
N SER A 248 7.39 -9.96 -3.52
CA SER A 248 6.45 -10.00 -4.66
C SER A 248 6.93 -10.90 -5.79
N ARG A 249 8.25 -10.95 -6.02
CA ARG A 249 8.91 -11.83 -7.01
C ARG A 249 8.77 -13.31 -6.65
N THR A 250 9.11 -13.67 -5.40
CA THR A 250 8.92 -15.03 -4.87
C THR A 250 7.44 -15.47 -4.95
N ARG A 251 6.52 -14.57 -4.60
CA ARG A 251 5.07 -14.82 -4.69
C ARG A 251 4.61 -15.04 -6.13
N GLY A 252 5.06 -14.21 -7.06
CA GLY A 252 4.72 -14.32 -8.48
C GLY A 252 5.20 -15.64 -9.09
N ALA A 253 6.47 -15.99 -8.86
CA ALA A 253 7.05 -17.25 -9.32
C ALA A 253 6.32 -18.48 -8.77
N LEU A 254 5.97 -18.48 -7.47
CA LEU A 254 5.20 -19.57 -6.85
C LEU A 254 3.82 -19.72 -7.48
N LEU A 255 3.12 -18.62 -7.73
CA LEU A 255 1.79 -18.65 -8.33
C LEU A 255 1.85 -19.12 -9.79
N ALA A 256 2.88 -18.72 -10.54
CA ALA A 256 3.13 -19.22 -11.89
C ALA A 256 3.41 -20.73 -11.88
N PHE A 257 4.27 -21.20 -10.98
CA PHE A 257 4.54 -22.62 -10.80
C PHE A 257 3.28 -23.43 -10.49
N LYS A 258 2.47 -22.94 -9.55
CA LYS A 258 1.23 -23.61 -9.16
C LYS A 258 0.23 -23.65 -10.31
N ALA A 259 0.10 -22.57 -11.08
CA ALA A 259 -0.76 -22.54 -12.26
C ALA A 259 -0.31 -23.56 -13.31
N ASP A 260 0.99 -23.60 -13.61
CA ASP A 260 1.57 -24.51 -14.61
C ASP A 260 1.48 -25.99 -14.19
N ASN A 261 1.35 -26.27 -12.88
CA ASN A 261 1.25 -27.63 -12.32
C ASN A 261 -0.17 -27.98 -11.81
N GLY A 262 -1.19 -27.21 -12.19
CA GLY A 262 -2.59 -27.49 -11.85
C GLY A 262 -2.91 -27.43 -10.34
N LEU A 263 -2.11 -26.72 -9.56
CA LEU A 263 -2.31 -26.52 -8.13
C LEU A 263 -3.19 -25.28 -7.86
N PRO A 264 -3.88 -25.23 -6.71
CA PRO A 264 -4.65 -24.06 -6.31
C PRO A 264 -3.80 -22.78 -6.31
N ALA A 265 -4.35 -21.67 -6.81
CA ALA A 265 -3.70 -20.36 -6.87
C ALA A 265 -3.58 -19.70 -5.47
N SER A 266 -2.84 -20.34 -4.58
CA SER A 266 -2.58 -19.89 -3.21
C SER A 266 -1.08 -19.66 -2.98
N THR A 267 -0.78 -18.84 -1.98
CA THR A 267 0.60 -18.61 -1.54
C THR A 267 1.11 -19.61 -0.51
N ASP A 268 0.31 -20.62 -0.17
CA ASP A 268 0.62 -21.53 0.91
C ASP A 268 1.68 -22.55 0.49
N LEU A 269 2.62 -22.85 1.37
CA LEU A 269 3.67 -23.87 1.16
C LEU A 269 3.28 -25.17 1.85
N ASP A 270 2.14 -25.72 1.43
CA ASP A 270 1.62 -26.98 1.94
C ASP A 270 2.41 -28.19 1.40
N GLU A 271 2.13 -29.37 1.95
CA GLU A 271 2.77 -30.63 1.56
C GLU A 271 2.60 -30.92 0.06
N ALA A 272 1.44 -30.60 -0.51
CA ALA A 272 1.16 -30.75 -1.94
C ALA A 272 2.06 -29.85 -2.80
N THR A 273 2.28 -28.60 -2.38
CA THR A 273 3.17 -27.65 -3.05
C THR A 273 4.61 -28.14 -3.02
N TRP A 274 5.10 -28.62 -1.86
CA TRP A 274 6.46 -29.17 -1.75
C TRP A 274 6.64 -30.46 -2.56
N ALA A 275 5.64 -31.34 -2.55
CA ALA A 275 5.66 -32.57 -3.33
C ALA A 275 5.68 -32.30 -4.84
N ALA A 276 4.91 -31.31 -5.30
CA ALA A 276 4.91 -30.89 -6.70
C ALA A 276 6.25 -30.28 -7.10
N LEU A 277 6.80 -29.36 -6.30
CA LEU A 277 8.11 -28.75 -6.57
C LEU A 277 9.22 -29.80 -6.69
N ALA A 278 9.15 -30.89 -5.92
CA ALA A 278 10.14 -31.97 -5.94
C ALA A 278 10.02 -32.90 -7.16
N ARG A 279 8.87 -32.92 -7.85
CA ARG A 279 8.57 -33.85 -8.96
C ARG A 279 8.44 -33.16 -10.32
N ALA A 280 8.23 -31.84 -10.33
CA ALA A 280 8.02 -31.09 -11.55
C ALA A 280 9.25 -31.13 -12.45
N ALA A 281 9.01 -31.19 -13.76
CA ALA A 281 10.04 -30.97 -14.75
C ALA A 281 10.28 -29.46 -14.93
N PRO A 282 11.47 -29.04 -15.37
CA PRO A 282 11.71 -27.65 -15.74
C PRO A 282 10.70 -27.17 -16.77
N ARG A 283 10.22 -25.94 -16.59
CA ARG A 283 9.26 -25.29 -17.47
C ARG A 283 9.83 -25.18 -18.88
N GLU A 284 9.07 -25.63 -19.88
CA GLU A 284 9.38 -25.34 -21.28
C GLU A 284 9.18 -23.85 -21.56
N VAL A 285 10.27 -23.17 -21.93
CA VAL A 285 10.25 -21.77 -22.33
C VAL A 285 10.21 -21.72 -23.86
N SER A 286 9.19 -21.08 -24.43
CA SER A 286 9.12 -20.83 -25.88
C SER A 286 10.43 -20.18 -26.37
N PRO A 287 10.98 -20.55 -27.54
CA PRO A 287 12.22 -19.97 -28.10
C PRO A 287 12.23 -18.44 -28.08
N GLU A 288 11.08 -17.81 -28.33
CA GLU A 288 10.88 -16.36 -28.26
C GLU A 288 11.19 -15.74 -26.89
N ARG A 289 10.85 -16.42 -25.79
CA ARG A 289 11.18 -15.95 -24.43
C ARG A 289 12.62 -16.29 -24.02
N ALA A 290 13.21 -17.32 -24.60
CA ALA A 290 14.60 -17.72 -24.33
C ALA A 290 15.60 -16.77 -25.03
N GLU A 291 15.25 -16.24 -26.20
CA GLU A 291 16.07 -15.30 -26.97
C GLU A 291 15.87 -13.83 -26.59
N ALA A 292 14.85 -13.53 -25.76
CA ALA A 292 14.60 -12.19 -25.22
C ALA A 292 15.74 -11.75 -24.28
N ARG A 293 16.88 -11.33 -24.86
CA ARG A 293 17.89 -10.53 -24.19
C ARG A 293 17.19 -9.28 -23.68
N THR A 294 17.20 -9.11 -22.37
CA THR A 294 16.59 -7.98 -21.67
C THR A 294 17.29 -6.67 -22.04
N ALA A 295 16.92 -6.09 -23.17
CA ALA A 295 17.04 -4.65 -23.36
C ALA A 295 16.06 -4.01 -22.36
N PRO A 296 16.53 -3.19 -21.40
CA PRO A 296 15.62 -2.59 -20.44
C PRO A 296 14.56 -1.80 -21.20
N SER A 297 13.29 -2.03 -20.87
CA SER A 297 12.17 -1.32 -21.50
C SER A 297 12.36 0.18 -21.37
N ALA A 298 11.77 0.95 -22.27
CA ALA A 298 11.82 2.42 -22.20
C ALA A 298 11.38 2.93 -20.81
N ALA A 299 10.41 2.25 -20.18
CA ALA A 299 9.98 2.51 -18.80
C ALA A 299 11.05 2.18 -17.75
N ALA A 300 11.78 1.07 -17.89
CA ALA A 300 12.87 0.71 -16.98
C ALA A 300 14.07 1.67 -17.10
N LYS A 301 14.42 2.08 -18.33
CA LYS A 301 15.45 3.09 -18.59
C LYS A 301 15.04 4.46 -18.03
N ALA A 302 13.78 4.86 -18.20
CA ALA A 302 13.24 6.10 -17.64
C ALA A 302 13.23 6.09 -16.11
N ALA A 303 12.87 4.96 -15.48
CA ALA A 303 12.91 4.82 -14.02
C ALA A 303 14.35 4.88 -13.47
N GLN A 304 15.31 4.29 -14.18
CA GLN A 304 16.72 4.31 -13.78
C GLN A 304 17.35 5.70 -13.98
N ALA A 305 17.01 6.40 -15.06
CA ALA A 305 17.39 7.79 -15.28
C ALA A 305 16.79 8.72 -14.20
N ALA A 306 15.51 8.53 -13.85
CA ALA A 306 14.85 9.26 -12.77
C ALA A 306 15.49 8.97 -11.39
N GLN A 307 15.98 7.75 -11.15
CA GLN A 307 16.72 7.40 -9.93
C GLN A 307 18.10 8.05 -9.88
N LEU A 308 18.82 8.14 -11.00
CA LEU A 308 20.12 8.82 -11.05
C LEU A 308 19.98 10.33 -10.86
N ILE A 309 18.99 10.95 -11.51
CA ILE A 309 18.69 12.39 -11.36
C ILE A 309 18.14 12.69 -9.96
N GLY A 310 17.25 11.85 -9.44
CA GLY A 310 16.70 11.98 -8.08
C GLY A 310 17.73 11.69 -6.98
N GLY A 311 18.68 10.78 -7.24
CA GLY A 311 19.79 10.46 -6.34
C GLY A 311 20.79 11.61 -6.23
N ALA A 312 21.09 12.29 -7.33
CA ALA A 312 21.93 13.49 -7.34
C ALA A 312 21.28 14.68 -6.59
N ALA A 313 19.95 14.82 -6.65
CA ALA A 313 19.23 15.87 -5.92
C ALA A 313 19.19 15.64 -4.38
N ALA A 314 19.40 14.41 -3.92
CA ALA A 314 19.35 14.06 -2.50
C ALA A 314 20.71 14.17 -1.78
N ALA A 315 21.81 14.26 -2.51
CA ALA A 315 23.16 14.33 -1.96
C ALA A 315 23.89 15.59 -2.46
N THR A 316 23.93 16.61 -1.58
CA THR A 316 24.70 17.87 -1.70
C THR A 316 24.23 18.85 -2.77
N GLY A 317 24.01 20.11 -2.39
CA GLY A 317 23.59 21.21 -3.27
C GLY A 317 24.67 21.68 -4.26
N ALA A 318 25.39 20.77 -4.90
CA ALA A 318 26.41 21.05 -5.91
C ALA A 318 26.26 20.07 -7.08
N ALA A 319 25.33 20.36 -8.00
CA ALA A 319 25.04 19.51 -9.14
C ALA A 319 26.18 19.46 -10.17
N ASP A 320 27.03 20.49 -10.23
CA ASP A 320 28.07 20.59 -11.27
C ASP A 320 29.24 19.62 -11.09
N ALA A 321 29.67 19.35 -9.85
CA ALA A 321 30.83 18.50 -9.58
C ALA A 321 30.57 17.00 -9.85
N ALA A 322 29.30 16.57 -9.78
CA ALA A 322 28.93 15.17 -9.97
C ALA A 322 28.78 14.75 -11.45
N LEU A 323 28.72 15.72 -12.38
CA LEU A 323 28.45 15.50 -13.81
C LEU A 323 29.65 15.77 -14.73
N GLU A 324 30.79 16.20 -14.17
CA GLU A 324 32.05 16.43 -14.88
C GLU A 324 32.52 15.26 -15.77
N PRO A 325 32.49 13.97 -15.31
CA PRO A 325 32.92 12.85 -16.15
C PRO A 325 32.03 12.59 -17.38
N ALA A 326 30.84 13.20 -17.43
CA ALA A 326 29.86 13.05 -18.49
C ALA A 326 29.66 14.34 -19.32
N GLY A 327 30.54 15.34 -19.19
CA GLY A 327 30.44 16.62 -19.92
C GLY A 327 29.30 17.52 -19.45
N GLY A 328 28.90 17.40 -18.18
CA GLY A 328 27.77 18.15 -17.61
C GLY A 328 26.41 17.66 -18.12
N LEU A 329 25.35 18.42 -17.81
CA LEU A 329 23.98 18.08 -18.18
C LEU A 329 23.80 17.94 -19.71
N VAL A 330 24.58 18.69 -20.50
CA VAL A 330 24.56 18.66 -21.96
C VAL A 330 25.19 17.39 -22.51
N GLY A 331 26.32 16.94 -21.96
CA GLY A 331 26.93 15.67 -22.36
C GLY A 331 26.12 14.45 -21.94
N ALA A 332 25.45 14.50 -20.78
CA ALA A 332 24.49 13.47 -20.36
C ALA A 332 23.28 13.36 -21.30
N LEU A 333 22.80 14.49 -21.83
CA LEU A 333 21.73 14.52 -22.84
C LEU A 333 22.21 14.07 -24.23
N GLY A 334 23.46 14.37 -24.60
CA GLY A 334 24.10 13.87 -25.82
C GLY A 334 24.30 12.35 -25.82
N TRP A 335 24.65 11.77 -24.67
CA TRP A 335 24.75 10.32 -24.48
C TRP A 335 23.39 9.61 -24.66
N LEU A 336 22.30 10.26 -24.23
CA LEU A 336 20.93 9.80 -24.45
C LEU A 336 20.49 9.88 -25.92
N ALA A 337 21.03 10.81 -26.70
CA ALA A 337 20.68 11.02 -28.11
C ALA A 337 21.48 10.14 -29.10
N GLY A 338 22.56 9.50 -28.65
CA GLY A 338 23.49 8.74 -29.49
C GLY A 338 23.08 7.30 -29.88
N ALA A 339 21.94 6.81 -29.41
CA ALA A 339 21.41 5.50 -29.81
C ALA A 339 20.45 5.67 -30.98
N GLY A 340 20.84 5.18 -32.16
CA GLY A 340 20.14 5.35 -33.43
C GLY A 340 18.64 5.01 -33.44
N GLU A 341 18.00 5.51 -34.50
CA GLU A 341 16.59 5.38 -34.94
C GLU A 341 15.48 5.80 -33.95
N ALA A 342 15.69 5.67 -32.63
CA ALA A 342 14.84 6.26 -31.60
C ALA A 342 15.01 7.79 -31.44
N ALA A 343 16.06 8.35 -32.05
CA ALA A 343 16.46 9.74 -31.87
C ALA A 343 15.46 10.77 -32.43
N ARG A 344 14.68 10.46 -33.47
CA ARG A 344 13.72 11.41 -34.05
C ARG A 344 12.49 11.60 -33.15
N THR A 345 11.91 10.49 -32.67
CA THR A 345 10.71 10.50 -31.82
C THR A 345 10.97 11.15 -30.46
N VAL A 346 12.17 10.94 -29.91
CA VAL A 346 12.61 11.56 -28.65
C VAL A 346 13.00 13.03 -28.86
N SER A 347 13.67 13.38 -29.97
CA SER A 347 14.02 14.77 -30.29
C SER A 347 12.79 15.65 -30.49
N ASP A 348 11.77 15.15 -31.20
CA ASP A 348 10.52 15.90 -31.45
C ASP A 348 9.68 16.05 -30.16
N ALA A 349 9.68 15.05 -29.29
CA ALA A 349 9.02 15.11 -27.98
C ALA A 349 9.73 16.02 -26.98
N LEU A 350 11.06 16.19 -27.10
CA LEU A 350 11.87 16.98 -26.18
C LEU A 350 12.14 18.41 -26.65
N MET A 351 11.82 18.78 -27.89
CA MET A 351 11.93 20.16 -28.38
C MET A 351 11.26 21.21 -27.46
N PRO A 352 10.02 21.01 -26.97
CA PRO A 352 9.38 21.97 -26.07
C PRO A 352 10.12 22.11 -24.72
N VAL A 353 10.72 21.02 -24.24
CA VAL A 353 11.46 20.97 -22.97
C VAL A 353 12.82 21.65 -23.13
N ARG A 354 13.50 21.45 -24.26
CA ARG A 354 14.77 22.12 -24.57
C ARG A 354 14.61 23.62 -24.68
N ASP A 355 13.54 24.09 -25.32
CA ASP A 355 13.26 25.51 -25.48
C ASP A 355 12.79 26.14 -24.16
N LEU A 356 12.05 25.39 -23.34
CA LEU A 356 11.70 25.78 -21.96
C LEU A 356 12.93 25.85 -21.03
N ILE A 357 13.87 24.91 -21.14
CA ILE A 357 15.13 24.94 -20.36
C ILE A 357 15.99 26.15 -20.77
N ARG A 358 16.06 26.48 -22.07
CA ARG A 358 16.75 27.70 -22.53
C ARG A 358 16.04 28.97 -22.08
N ALA A 359 14.71 28.99 -22.02
CA ALA A 359 13.93 30.14 -21.56
C ALA A 359 14.08 30.41 -20.05
N VAL A 360 14.47 29.41 -19.26
CA VAL A 360 14.56 29.49 -17.78
C VAL A 360 16.03 29.46 -17.31
N ALA A 361 16.99 29.77 -18.19
CA ALA A 361 18.44 29.68 -17.96
C ALA A 361 19.03 30.60 -16.86
N GLY A 362 18.21 31.15 -15.96
CA GLY A 362 18.63 31.81 -14.72
C GLY A 362 18.06 31.19 -13.43
N ASN A 363 17.21 30.16 -13.50
CA ASN A 363 16.56 29.55 -12.34
C ASN A 363 16.55 28.01 -12.44
N TRP A 364 17.71 27.42 -12.16
CA TRP A 364 17.95 25.98 -12.29
C TRP A 364 17.04 25.08 -11.43
N PRO A 365 16.55 25.48 -10.23
CA PRO A 365 15.57 24.69 -9.48
C PRO A 365 14.22 24.58 -10.21
N LEU A 366 13.78 25.65 -10.88
CA LEU A 366 12.54 25.65 -11.65
C LEU A 366 12.67 24.78 -12.92
N ALA A 367 13.83 24.85 -13.57
CA ALA A 367 14.14 24.00 -14.73
C ALA A 367 14.12 22.50 -14.37
N LEU A 368 14.66 22.10 -13.21
CA LEU A 368 14.62 20.72 -12.72
C LEU A 368 13.20 20.27 -12.35
N ALA A 369 12.41 21.14 -11.72
CA ALA A 369 11.02 20.83 -11.39
C ALA A 369 10.20 20.59 -12.67
N LEU A 370 10.38 21.44 -13.68
CA LEU A 370 9.69 21.31 -14.98
C LEU A 370 10.15 20.07 -15.76
N ALA A 371 11.44 19.74 -15.73
CA ALA A 371 11.97 18.51 -16.32
C ALA A 371 11.39 17.26 -15.63
N GLY A 372 11.27 17.28 -14.31
CA GLY A 372 10.64 16.19 -13.54
C GLY A 372 9.16 16.01 -13.87
N VAL A 373 8.41 17.11 -14.03
CA VAL A 373 7.01 17.09 -14.48
C VAL A 373 6.90 16.55 -15.92
N GLY A 374 7.78 16.99 -16.83
CA GLY A 374 7.82 16.50 -18.21
C GLY A 374 8.08 15.00 -18.29
N LEU A 375 9.05 14.49 -17.54
CA LEU A 375 9.36 13.05 -17.43
C LEU A 375 8.19 12.24 -16.83
N PHE A 376 7.50 12.79 -15.83
CA PHE A 376 6.32 12.15 -15.24
C PHE A 376 5.16 12.05 -16.25
N LEU A 377 4.90 13.13 -17.00
CA LEU A 377 3.86 13.16 -18.03
C LEU A 377 4.19 12.23 -19.20
N LEU A 378 5.46 12.17 -19.61
CA LEU A 378 5.94 11.23 -20.64
C LEU A 378 5.78 9.77 -20.18
N GLY A 379 6.19 9.45 -18.95
CA GLY A 379 6.00 8.12 -18.37
C GLY A 379 4.52 7.72 -18.29
N ARG A 380 3.63 8.66 -17.93
CA ARG A 380 2.18 8.45 -17.91
C ARG A 380 1.58 8.28 -19.31
N HIS A 381 2.16 8.90 -20.34
CA HIS A 381 1.71 8.72 -21.72
C HIS A 381 2.12 7.34 -22.26
N ILE A 382 3.40 6.97 -22.12
CA ILE A 382 3.93 5.67 -22.54
C ILE A 382 3.17 4.53 -21.85
N PHE A 383 2.97 4.63 -20.54
CA PHE A 383 2.26 3.59 -19.78
C PHE A 383 0.79 3.45 -20.21
N ARG A 384 0.15 4.54 -20.65
CA ARG A 384 -1.23 4.52 -21.13
C ARG A 384 -1.32 3.84 -22.49
N ASP A 385 -0.37 4.12 -23.36
CA ASP A 385 -0.32 3.54 -24.71
C ASP A 385 0.03 2.04 -24.62
N GLU A 386 0.98 1.64 -23.76
CA GLU A 386 1.25 0.23 -23.45
C GLU A 386 0.01 -0.49 -22.89
N LEU A 387 -0.78 0.17 -22.03
CA LEU A 387 -2.03 -0.39 -21.50
C LEU A 387 -3.13 -0.54 -22.57
N VAL A 388 -3.16 0.35 -23.56
CA VAL A 388 -4.11 0.30 -24.68
C VAL A 388 -3.71 -0.82 -25.65
N SER A 389 -2.42 -0.95 -25.96
CA SER A 389 -1.88 -2.06 -26.77
C SER A 389 -2.05 -3.42 -26.09
N PHE A 390 -1.88 -3.49 -24.76
CA PHE A 390 -2.16 -4.70 -23.97
C PHE A 390 -3.64 -5.11 -24.04
N ARG A 391 -4.57 -4.14 -23.98
CA ARG A 391 -6.01 -4.40 -24.10
C ARG A 391 -6.45 -4.80 -25.52
N ARG A 392 -5.64 -4.51 -26.54
CA ARG A 392 -5.91 -4.87 -27.94
C ARG A 392 -5.26 -6.20 -28.36
N GLY A 393 -4.46 -6.83 -27.50
CA GLY A 393 -3.82 -8.12 -27.80
C GLY A 393 -2.68 -8.03 -28.81
N GLU A 394 -2.14 -6.83 -29.07
CA GLU A 394 -1.09 -6.57 -30.07
C GLU A 394 0.34 -6.71 -29.51
N TRP A 395 0.53 -7.52 -28.46
CA TRP A 395 1.85 -7.72 -27.86
C TRP A 395 2.60 -8.86 -28.55
N THR A 396 3.58 -8.54 -29.40
CA THR A 396 4.68 -9.44 -29.81
C THR A 396 5.81 -9.38 -28.80
#